data_AF-A0AAE1TD29-F1
#
_entry.id   AF-A0AAE1TD29-F1
#
_cell.length_a   1.000
_cell.length_b   1.000
_cell.length_c   1.000
_cell.angle_alpha   90.00
_cell.angle_beta   90.00
_cell.angle_gamma   90.00
#
_symmetry.space_group_name_H-M   'P 1'
#
loop_
_entity.id
_entity.type
_entity.pdbx_description
1 polymer ?
#
loop_
_entity_poly.entity_id
_entity_poly.type
_entity_poly.pdbx_seq_one_letter_code
_entity_poly.pdbx_strand_id
1 'polypeptide(L)'
;MNLIAWNCQGLGVALTARNLKEECFRRKPHLVFLMETKQKARVVRKIRRRCGFVEEWLVDPVGTSSGLALWWSEELTVNILFSSSNIIHTSVMSTSLSTPAYITFIHAPTDEGDRLLCWQEVRRIKNSIMTSWLCMGDFNDILAQDEKCGGLPKAWRKILNFKCFVEDCELEDLGFNGPCFT
;
A
#
# COMPACT_ATOMS: atom_id res chain seq x y z
N MET A 1 -6.24 -12.52 9.66
CA MET A 1 -5.10 -11.91 8.94
C MET A 1 -5.07 -10.42 9.27
N ASN A 2 -3.92 -9.90 9.72
CA ASN A 2 -3.73 -8.48 10.05
C ASN A 2 -2.69 -7.87 9.12
N LEU A 3 -2.92 -6.64 8.65
CA LEU A 3 -2.05 -5.96 7.68
C LEU A 3 -1.63 -4.57 8.18
N ILE A 4 -0.45 -4.12 7.75
CA ILE A 4 0.00 -2.73 7.90
C ILE A 4 0.36 -2.20 6.52
N ALA A 5 -0.15 -1.03 6.14
CA ALA A 5 0.41 -0.20 5.07
C ALA A 5 0.95 1.09 5.69
N TRP A 6 2.18 1.48 5.33
CA TRP A 6 2.77 2.69 5.87
C TRP A 6 3.69 3.41 4.87
N ASN A 7 3.37 4.68 4.59
CA ASN A 7 4.29 5.59 3.92
C ASN A 7 5.32 6.07 4.96
N CYS A 8 6.51 5.46 4.91
CA CYS A 8 7.53 5.64 5.95
C CYS A 8 8.49 6.82 5.67
N GLN A 9 8.39 7.44 4.49
CA GLN A 9 9.17 8.59 4.05
C GLN A 9 10.70 8.47 4.24
N GLY A 10 11.24 7.25 4.30
CA GLY A 10 12.64 6.98 4.53
C GLY A 10 12.87 5.96 5.63
N LEU A 11 12.99 4.69 5.23
CA LEU A 11 13.14 3.57 6.16
C LEU A 11 14.52 3.54 6.85
N GLY A 12 15.52 4.22 6.29
CA GLY A 12 16.89 4.27 6.84
C GLY A 12 17.03 5.13 8.11
N VAL A 13 16.03 5.96 8.43
CA VAL A 13 16.04 6.80 9.62
C VAL A 13 15.85 5.93 10.86
N ALA A 14 16.72 6.09 11.86
CA ALA A 14 16.73 5.24 13.05
C ALA A 14 15.39 5.25 13.81
N LEU A 15 14.75 6.42 13.91
CA LEU A 15 13.44 6.56 14.54
C LEU A 15 12.34 5.83 13.74
N THR A 16 12.29 6.01 12.41
CA THR A 16 11.33 5.30 11.54
C THR A 16 11.49 3.79 11.66
N ALA A 17 12.72 3.27 11.58
CA ALA A 17 12.98 1.85 11.73
C ALA A 17 12.63 1.30 13.12
N ARG A 18 12.83 2.11 14.18
CA ARG A 18 12.45 1.76 15.55
C ARG A 18 10.93 1.70 15.70
N ASN A 19 10.21 2.73 15.26
CA ASN A 19 8.75 2.80 15.34
C ASN A 19 8.12 1.64 14.55
N LEU A 20 8.65 1.34 13.35
CA LEU A 20 8.21 0.18 12.58
C LEU A 20 8.35 -1.12 13.36
N LYS A 21 9.51 -1.32 13.99
CA LYS A 21 9.76 -2.52 14.80
C LYS A 21 8.78 -2.60 15.97
N GLU A 22 8.51 -1.49 16.65
CA GLU A 22 7.55 -1.42 17.75
C GLU A 22 6.11 -1.75 17.28
N GLU A 23 5.69 -1.21 16.12
CA GLU A 23 4.40 -1.53 15.51
C GLU A 23 4.28 -3.01 15.12
N CYS A 24 5.31 -3.56 14.47
CA CYS A 24 5.37 -4.98 14.12
C CYS A 24 5.31 -5.87 15.37
N PHE A 25 6.02 -5.50 16.44
CA PHE A 25 6.00 -6.22 17.72
C PHE A 25 4.63 -6.16 18.39
N ARG A 26 4.00 -4.98 18.43
CA ARG A 26 2.72 -4.75 19.11
C ARG A 26 1.56 -5.43 18.39
N ARG A 27 1.48 -5.28 17.06
CA ARG A 27 0.33 -5.72 16.27
C ARG A 27 0.48 -7.12 15.70
N LYS A 28 1.71 -7.64 15.62
CA LYS A 28 2.07 -8.93 14.99
C LYS A 28 1.39 -9.09 13.62
N PRO A 29 1.62 -8.15 12.68
CA PRO A 29 0.95 -8.20 11.39
C PRO A 29 1.46 -9.40 10.58
N HIS A 30 0.58 -9.95 9.74
CA HIS A 30 0.93 -11.03 8.83
C HIS A 30 1.51 -10.46 7.52
N LEU A 31 1.10 -9.25 7.15
CA LEU A 31 1.57 -8.51 5.97
C LEU A 31 1.95 -7.08 6.35
N VAL A 32 3.09 -6.62 5.83
CA VAL A 32 3.56 -5.24 5.99
C VAL A 32 3.94 -4.68 4.63
N PHE A 33 3.23 -3.64 4.21
CA PHE A 33 3.51 -2.86 3.01
C PHE A 33 4.11 -1.51 3.40
N LEU A 34 5.28 -1.20 2.86
CA LEU A 34 5.99 0.05 3.10
C LEU A 34 6.15 0.82 1.80
N MET A 35 5.86 2.12 1.87
CA MET A 35 5.98 3.07 0.76
C MET A 35 7.06 4.09 1.10
N GLU A 36 7.66 4.67 0.06
CA GLU A 36 8.79 5.60 0.17
C GLU A 36 9.93 5.08 1.06
N THR A 37 10.38 3.85 0.83
CA THR A 37 11.48 3.29 1.62
C THR A 37 12.77 4.10 1.45
N LYS A 38 13.00 4.70 0.26
CA LYS A 38 14.17 5.54 -0.08
C LYS A 38 15.51 4.89 0.27
N GLN A 39 15.56 3.56 0.22
CA GLN A 39 16.71 2.77 0.65
C GLN A 39 16.94 1.59 -0.29
N LYS A 40 18.21 1.24 -0.47
CA LYS A 40 18.60 0.03 -1.23
C LYS A 40 18.14 -1.23 -0.50
N ALA A 41 17.85 -2.28 -1.25
CA ALA A 41 17.39 -3.58 -0.73
C ALA A 41 18.19 -4.11 0.48
N ARG A 42 19.51 -3.89 0.54
CA ARG A 42 20.35 -4.31 1.68
C ARG A 42 19.89 -3.72 3.02
N VAL A 43 19.52 -2.45 3.04
CA VAL A 43 19.08 -1.75 4.27
C VAL A 43 17.66 -2.23 4.63
N VAL A 44 16.78 -2.31 3.63
CA VAL A 44 15.39 -2.78 3.79
C VAL A 44 15.37 -4.20 4.38
N ARG A 45 16.14 -5.15 3.83
CA ARG A 45 16.31 -6.52 4.35
C ARG A 45 16.84 -6.58 5.78
N LYS A 46 17.75 -5.69 6.15
CA LYS A 46 18.27 -5.61 7.54
C LYS A 46 17.16 -5.23 8.51
N ILE A 47 16.28 -4.31 8.13
CA ILE A 47 15.17 -3.85 8.97
C ILE A 47 14.05 -4.89 8.99
N ARG A 48 13.72 -5.48 7.84
CA ARG A 48 12.77 -6.61 7.72
C ARG A 48 13.09 -7.72 8.73
N ARG A 49 14.34 -8.19 8.75
CA ARG A 49 14.79 -9.24 9.71
C ARG A 49 14.61 -8.82 11.16
N ARG A 50 14.83 -7.53 11.49
CA ARG A 50 14.60 -7.01 12.85
C ARG A 50 13.13 -6.90 13.22
N CYS A 51 12.24 -6.85 12.23
CA CYS A 51 10.79 -6.88 12.40
C CYS A 51 10.22 -8.31 12.42
N GLY A 52 11.05 -9.34 12.27
CA GLY A 52 10.65 -10.74 12.35
C GLY A 52 10.15 -11.37 11.04
N PHE A 53 10.36 -10.71 9.90
CA PHE A 53 9.92 -11.23 8.60
C PHE A 53 11.06 -11.88 7.79
N VAL A 54 10.75 -13.01 7.16
CA VAL A 54 11.66 -13.78 6.30
C VAL A 54 11.35 -13.52 4.83
N GLU A 55 10.08 -13.47 4.45
CA GLU A 55 9.66 -13.31 3.08
C GLU A 55 9.51 -11.84 2.67
N GLU A 56 9.78 -11.55 1.40
CA GLU A 56 9.68 -10.19 0.86
C GLU A 56 9.44 -10.12 -0.65
N TRP A 57 8.90 -8.99 -1.07
CA TRP A 57 8.98 -8.46 -2.42
C TRP A 57 9.39 -6.99 -2.36
N LEU A 58 10.42 -6.61 -3.10
CA LEU A 58 10.98 -5.26 -3.08
C LEU A 58 10.88 -4.65 -4.47
N VAL A 59 10.46 -3.39 -4.52
CA VAL A 59 10.58 -2.55 -5.70
C VAL A 59 11.60 -1.47 -5.36
N ASP A 60 12.74 -1.48 -6.06
CA ASP A 60 13.84 -0.57 -5.77
C ASP A 60 13.44 0.90 -5.99
N PRO A 61 13.98 1.82 -5.19
CA PRO A 61 13.76 3.26 -5.39
C PRO A 61 14.42 3.74 -6.68
N VAL A 62 13.84 4.77 -7.31
CA VAL A 62 14.47 5.50 -8.41
C VAL A 62 15.28 6.65 -7.81
N GLY A 63 16.60 6.46 -7.74
CA GLY A 63 17.50 7.42 -7.09
C GLY A 63 17.25 7.49 -5.57
N THR A 64 16.90 8.68 -5.08
CA THR A 64 16.58 8.93 -3.66
C THR A 64 15.08 8.97 -3.37
N SER A 65 14.25 8.67 -4.37
CA SER A 65 12.80 8.78 -4.29
C SER A 65 12.14 7.42 -4.49
N SER A 66 10.91 7.28 -3.99
CA SER A 66 10.10 6.04 -4.09
C SER A 66 10.71 4.85 -3.32
N GLY A 67 10.42 3.63 -3.78
CA GLY A 67 10.79 2.35 -3.20
C GLY A 67 9.64 1.74 -2.42
N LEU A 68 9.24 0.53 -2.80
CA LEU A 68 8.19 -0.25 -2.14
C LEU A 68 8.78 -1.50 -1.51
N ALA A 69 8.21 -1.91 -0.37
CA ALA A 69 8.53 -3.18 0.23
C ALA A 69 7.26 -3.86 0.72
N LEU A 70 7.07 -5.11 0.35
CA LEU A 70 6.03 -5.99 0.87
C LEU A 70 6.72 -7.11 1.64
N TRP A 71 6.37 -7.29 2.91
CA TRP A 71 6.86 -8.36 3.77
C TRP A 71 5.69 -9.19 4.28
N TRP A 72 5.90 -10.50 4.44
CA TRP A 72 4.87 -11.37 5.00
C TRP A 72 5.44 -12.47 5.88
N SER A 73 4.58 -12.95 6.79
CA SER A 73 4.86 -14.08 7.67
C SER A 73 4.88 -15.39 6.88
N GLU A 74 5.63 -16.38 7.36
CA GLU A 74 5.68 -17.74 6.78
C GLU A 74 4.33 -18.48 6.85
N GLU A 75 3.37 -17.98 7.63
CA GLU A 75 1.98 -18.48 7.67
C GLU A 75 1.15 -18.14 6.42
N LEU A 76 1.69 -17.29 5.54
CA LEU A 76 1.04 -16.86 4.30
C LEU A 76 1.82 -17.33 3.08
N THR A 77 1.08 -17.83 2.09
CA THR A 77 1.57 -18.00 0.72
C THR A 77 1.14 -16.80 -0.10
N VAL A 78 2.09 -15.96 -0.50
CA VAL A 78 1.84 -14.75 -1.29
C VAL A 78 2.40 -14.93 -2.69
N ASN A 79 1.56 -14.81 -3.71
CA ASN A 79 1.98 -14.81 -5.11
C ASN A 79 1.89 -13.39 -5.66
N ILE A 80 3.00 -12.87 -6.20
CA ILE A 80 3.02 -11.58 -6.89
C ILE A 80 2.50 -11.79 -8.31
N LEU A 81 1.34 -11.22 -8.61
CA LEU A 81 0.68 -11.34 -9.92
C LEU A 81 1.04 -10.18 -10.84
N PHE A 82 1.28 -9.00 -10.27
CA PHE A 82 1.75 -7.82 -10.98
C PHE A 82 2.53 -6.92 -10.03
N SER A 83 3.58 -6.25 -10.54
CA SER A 83 4.35 -5.28 -9.78
C SER A 83 4.87 -4.17 -10.68
N SER A 84 4.80 -2.94 -10.19
CA SER A 84 5.38 -1.74 -10.78
C SER A 84 5.95 -0.83 -9.68
N SER A 85 6.40 0.37 -10.03
CA SER A 85 6.86 1.38 -9.07
C SER A 85 5.76 1.87 -8.11
N ASN A 86 4.48 1.68 -8.47
CA ASN A 86 3.34 2.26 -7.76
C ASN A 86 2.35 1.20 -7.26
N ILE A 87 2.39 -0.02 -7.80
CA ILE A 87 1.40 -1.07 -7.52
C ILE A 87 2.12 -2.38 -7.27
N ILE A 88 1.70 -3.12 -6.24
CA ILE A 88 1.98 -4.54 -6.08
C ILE A 88 0.65 -5.26 -5.93
N HIS A 89 0.30 -6.11 -6.89
CA HIS A 89 -0.92 -6.91 -6.87
C HIS A 89 -0.59 -8.36 -6.57
N THR A 90 -1.33 -8.96 -5.64
CA THR A 90 -1.04 -10.27 -5.08
C THR A 90 -2.28 -11.14 -4.92
N SER A 91 -2.09 -12.45 -4.98
CA SER A 91 -3.00 -13.41 -4.33
C SER A 91 -2.36 -13.92 -3.05
N VAL A 92 -3.15 -13.96 -1.99
CA VAL A 92 -2.72 -14.36 -0.64
C VAL A 92 -3.56 -15.54 -0.18
N MET A 93 -2.89 -16.63 0.19
CA MET A 93 -3.50 -17.79 0.80
C MET A 93 -2.95 -17.98 2.21
N SER A 94 -3.83 -18.37 3.13
CA SER A 94 -3.51 -18.78 4.50
C SER A 94 -4.18 -20.11 4.78
N THR A 95 -3.65 -20.90 5.70
CA THR A 95 -4.32 -22.12 6.21
C THR A 95 -5.71 -21.84 6.79
N SER A 96 -5.97 -20.59 7.19
CA SER A 96 -7.26 -20.13 7.74
C SER A 96 -8.27 -19.67 6.68
N LEU A 97 -7.86 -19.50 5.41
CA LEU A 97 -8.72 -19.00 4.34
C LEU A 97 -9.13 -20.15 3.40
N SER A 98 -10.43 -20.28 3.14
CA SER A 98 -10.96 -21.29 2.20
C SER A 98 -10.66 -20.96 0.74
N THR A 99 -10.45 -19.69 0.42
CA THR A 99 -10.16 -19.17 -0.92
C THR A 99 -9.07 -18.12 -0.86
N PRO A 100 -8.21 -17.98 -1.89
CA PRO A 100 -7.25 -16.88 -1.95
C PRO A 100 -7.95 -15.52 -1.88
N ALA A 101 -7.37 -14.61 -1.10
CA ALA A 101 -7.75 -13.20 -1.11
C ALA A 101 -6.85 -12.44 -2.09
N TYR A 102 -7.43 -11.54 -2.89
CA TYR A 102 -6.64 -10.65 -3.74
C TYR A 102 -6.37 -9.35 -3.01
N ILE A 103 -5.11 -8.90 -3.02
CA ILE A 103 -4.70 -7.64 -2.38
C ILE A 103 -3.85 -6.83 -3.35
N THR A 104 -4.28 -5.59 -3.59
CA THR A 104 -3.52 -4.59 -4.36
C THR A 104 -2.99 -3.52 -3.42
N PHE A 105 -1.66 -3.47 -3.30
CA PHE A 105 -0.95 -2.46 -2.55
C PHE A 105 -0.61 -1.29 -3.48
N ILE A 106 -0.99 -0.07 -3.09
CA ILE A 106 -0.91 1.12 -3.96
C ILE A 106 -0.09 2.21 -3.28
N HIS A 107 0.85 2.79 -4.02
CA HIS A 107 1.46 4.08 -3.73
C HIS A 107 1.31 4.94 -4.98
N ALA A 108 0.20 5.67 -5.07
CA ALA A 108 -0.17 6.39 -6.27
C ALA A 108 0.75 7.61 -6.48
N PRO A 109 1.12 7.95 -7.73
CA PRO A 109 1.89 9.14 -8.02
C PRO A 109 1.22 10.44 -7.55
N THR A 110 2.04 11.43 -7.18
CA THR A 110 1.55 12.79 -6.88
C THR A 110 1.15 13.55 -8.14
N ASP A 111 1.84 13.29 -9.27
CA ASP A 111 1.48 13.84 -10.57
C ASP A 111 0.11 13.33 -11.04
N GLU A 112 -0.70 14.21 -11.62
CA GLU A 112 -2.07 13.88 -12.02
C GLU A 112 -2.12 12.94 -13.23
N GLY A 113 -1.25 13.14 -14.21
CA GLY A 113 -1.20 12.31 -15.41
C GLY A 113 -0.77 10.89 -15.05
N ASP A 114 0.32 10.76 -14.30
CA ASP A 114 0.81 9.45 -13.84
C ASP A 114 -0.19 8.74 -12.91
N ARG A 115 -0.92 9.51 -12.08
CA ARG A 115 -1.95 8.94 -11.22
C ARG A 115 -3.15 8.41 -12.02
N LEU A 116 -3.56 9.08 -13.10
CA LEU A 116 -4.60 8.56 -13.98
C LEU A 116 -4.17 7.24 -14.65
N LEU A 117 -2.91 7.13 -15.07
CA LEU A 117 -2.36 5.86 -15.59
C LEU A 117 -2.37 4.77 -14.51
N CYS A 118 -2.00 5.11 -13.27
CA CYS A 118 -2.10 4.20 -12.14
C CYS A 118 -3.54 3.67 -11.95
N TRP A 119 -4.56 4.54 -12.03
CA TRP A 119 -5.96 4.12 -11.96
C TRP A 119 -6.41 3.25 -13.12
N GLN A 120 -5.87 3.45 -14.33
CA GLN A 120 -6.17 2.56 -15.45
C GLN A 120 -5.62 1.15 -15.22
N GLU A 121 -4.41 1.02 -14.65
CA GLU A 121 -3.87 -0.29 -14.30
C GLU A 121 -4.70 -0.98 -13.20
N VAL A 122 -5.13 -0.25 -12.18
CA VAL A 122 -5.97 -0.82 -11.12
C VAL A 122 -7.34 -1.27 -11.66
N ARG A 123 -7.94 -0.54 -12.60
CA ARG A 123 -9.16 -0.99 -13.30
C ARG A 123 -8.94 -2.26 -14.11
N ARG A 124 -7.80 -2.40 -14.79
CA ARG A 124 -7.45 -3.65 -15.51
C ARG A 124 -7.30 -4.82 -14.55
N ILE A 125 -6.70 -4.59 -13.38
CA ILE A 125 -6.60 -5.58 -12.31
C ILE A 125 -7.99 -5.98 -11.79
N LYS A 126 -8.90 -5.02 -11.55
CA LYS A 126 -10.28 -5.35 -11.14
C LYS A 126 -10.96 -6.29 -12.12
N ASN A 127 -10.81 -6.08 -13.43
CA ASN A 127 -11.42 -6.92 -14.46
C ASN A 127 -10.94 -8.38 -14.45
N SER A 128 -9.79 -8.69 -13.82
CA SER A 128 -9.31 -10.07 -13.68
C SER A 128 -9.73 -10.73 -12.36
N ILE A 129 -10.45 -10.03 -11.48
CA ILE A 129 -10.82 -10.51 -10.14
C ILE A 129 -12.33 -10.74 -10.05
N MET A 130 -12.70 -11.97 -9.68
CA MET A 130 -14.10 -12.39 -9.50
C MET A 130 -14.51 -12.61 -8.03
N THR A 131 -13.56 -12.49 -7.10
CA THR A 131 -13.76 -12.76 -5.67
C THR A 131 -13.40 -11.53 -4.83
N SER A 132 -13.41 -11.67 -3.50
CA SER A 132 -13.05 -10.58 -2.58
C SER A 132 -11.68 -9.99 -2.91
N TRP A 133 -11.65 -8.66 -2.97
CA TRP A 133 -10.48 -7.86 -3.34
C TRP A 133 -10.30 -6.73 -2.34
N LEU A 134 -9.06 -6.54 -1.88
CA LEU A 134 -8.68 -5.44 -1.01
C LEU A 134 -7.69 -4.53 -1.73
N CYS A 135 -7.98 -3.23 -1.77
CA CYS A 135 -7.02 -2.21 -2.14
C CYS A 135 -6.55 -1.48 -0.88
N MET A 136 -5.24 -1.30 -0.71
CA MET A 136 -4.69 -0.58 0.44
C MET A 136 -3.40 0.15 0.12
N GLY A 137 -3.13 1.23 0.84
CA GLY A 137 -1.92 2.02 0.68
C GLY A 137 -2.20 3.51 0.65
N ASP A 138 -1.39 4.25 -0.10
CA ASP A 138 -1.48 5.70 -0.25
C ASP A 138 -1.96 6.05 -1.65
N PHE A 139 -3.20 6.54 -1.75
CA PHE A 139 -3.83 6.87 -3.02
C PHE A 139 -3.50 8.30 -3.49
N ASN A 140 -2.87 9.12 -2.65
CA ASN A 140 -2.59 10.55 -2.91
C ASN A 140 -3.81 11.34 -3.43
N ASP A 141 -5.02 10.87 -3.12
CA ASP A 141 -6.28 11.48 -3.51
C ASP A 141 -7.33 11.39 -2.41
N ILE A 142 -8.38 12.20 -2.52
CA ILE A 142 -9.42 12.34 -1.50
C ILE A 142 -10.79 12.18 -2.16
N LEU A 143 -11.70 11.49 -1.50
CA LEU A 143 -13.09 11.28 -1.90
C LEU A 143 -13.96 12.50 -1.59
N ALA A 144 -13.57 13.32 -0.62
CA ALA A 144 -14.35 14.50 -0.26
C ALA A 144 -13.45 15.65 0.22
N GLN A 145 -13.97 16.88 0.13
CA GLN A 145 -13.18 18.08 0.42
C GLN A 145 -12.85 18.22 1.92
N ASP A 146 -13.69 17.62 2.78
CA ASP A 146 -13.58 17.55 4.23
C ASP A 146 -12.55 16.53 4.73
N GLU A 147 -12.05 15.62 3.88
CA GLU A 147 -10.88 14.77 4.18
C GLU A 147 -9.56 15.54 4.15
N LYS A 148 -9.60 16.81 3.70
CA LYS A 148 -8.44 17.70 3.69
C LYS A 148 -8.57 18.78 4.75
N CYS A 149 -7.58 18.85 5.66
CA CYS A 149 -7.43 19.97 6.58
C CYS A 149 -6.35 20.95 6.06
N GLY A 150 -6.72 22.23 5.91
CA GLY A 150 -5.80 23.30 5.52
C GLY A 150 -5.37 23.30 4.05
N GLY A 151 -4.54 24.28 3.68
CA GLY A 151 -4.09 24.51 2.30
C GLY A 151 -5.22 24.94 1.35
N LEU A 152 -4.92 24.98 0.03
CA LEU A 152 -5.92 25.32 -0.98
C LEU A 152 -6.93 24.17 -1.17
N PRO A 153 -8.23 24.46 -1.41
CA PRO A 153 -9.21 23.44 -1.79
C PRO A 153 -8.73 22.60 -2.97
N LYS A 154 -9.07 21.31 -2.97
CA LYS A 154 -8.73 20.46 -4.12
C LYS A 154 -9.75 20.74 -5.22
N ALA A 155 -9.28 20.88 -6.45
CA ALA A 155 -10.18 21.11 -7.58
C ALA A 155 -11.22 19.97 -7.67
N TRP A 156 -12.51 20.33 -7.76
CA TRP A 156 -13.63 19.39 -7.77
C TRP A 156 -13.47 18.27 -8.81
N ARG A 157 -12.95 18.61 -10.00
CA ARG A 157 -12.65 17.64 -11.06
C ARG A 157 -11.72 16.50 -10.59
N LYS A 158 -10.74 16.79 -9.72
CA LYS A 158 -9.81 15.77 -9.20
C LYS A 158 -10.50 14.83 -8.22
N ILE A 159 -11.33 15.37 -7.33
CA ILE A 159 -12.16 14.59 -6.40
C ILE A 159 -13.10 13.68 -7.21
N LEU A 160 -13.77 14.23 -8.23
CA LEU A 160 -14.68 13.47 -9.09
C LEU A 160 -13.94 12.35 -9.83
N ASN A 161 -12.75 12.62 -10.38
CA ASN A 161 -11.94 11.57 -11.03
C ASN A 161 -11.61 10.42 -10.09
N PHE A 162 -11.32 10.70 -8.82
CA PHE A 162 -11.06 9.67 -7.82
C PHE A 162 -12.32 8.91 -7.42
N LYS A 163 -13.46 9.61 -7.27
CA LYS A 163 -14.77 8.97 -7.06
C LYS A 163 -15.12 8.01 -8.20
N CYS A 164 -14.99 8.45 -9.45
CA CYS A 164 -15.24 7.57 -10.61
C CYS A 164 -14.30 6.37 -10.61
N PHE A 165 -13.03 6.53 -10.22
CA PHE A 165 -12.13 5.39 -10.06
C PHE A 165 -12.63 4.38 -9.01
N VAL A 166 -13.07 4.85 -7.84
CA VAL A 166 -13.61 4.00 -6.78
C VAL A 166 -14.88 3.29 -7.23
N GLU A 167 -15.79 4.01 -7.90
CA GLU A 167 -17.03 3.46 -8.48
C GLU A 167 -16.74 2.43 -9.57
N ASP A 168 -15.87 2.75 -10.54
CA ASP A 168 -15.48 1.84 -11.63
C ASP A 168 -14.83 0.54 -11.11
N CYS A 169 -14.18 0.62 -9.95
CA CYS A 169 -13.54 -0.51 -9.29
C CYS A 169 -14.44 -1.23 -8.29
N GLU A 170 -15.69 -0.78 -8.12
CA GLU A 170 -16.65 -1.30 -7.12
C GLU A 170 -16.04 -1.34 -5.71
N LEU A 171 -15.21 -0.34 -5.38
CA LEU A 171 -14.54 -0.25 -4.10
C LEU A 171 -15.42 0.48 -3.10
N GLU A 172 -15.43 -0.02 -1.87
CA GLU A 172 -16.05 0.65 -0.73
C GLU A 172 -14.97 1.00 0.28
N ASP A 173 -15.09 2.18 0.89
CA ASP A 173 -14.20 2.58 1.98
C ASP A 173 -14.58 1.82 3.25
N LEU A 174 -13.60 1.14 3.84
CA LEU A 174 -13.76 0.39 5.10
C LEU A 174 -13.84 1.31 6.33
N GLY A 175 -13.63 2.61 6.14
CA GLY A 175 -13.54 3.61 7.19
C GLY A 175 -12.22 3.57 7.94
N PHE A 176 -12.11 4.37 8.99
CA PHE A 176 -10.89 4.48 9.79
C PHE A 176 -11.18 4.56 11.29
N ASN A 177 -10.18 4.20 12.09
CA ASN A 177 -10.15 4.43 13.52
C ASN A 177 -8.90 5.25 13.85
N GLY A 178 -9.08 6.46 14.38
CA GLY A 178 -8.00 7.40 14.67
C GLY A 178 -8.37 8.85 14.32
N PRO A 179 -7.41 9.78 14.31
CA PRO A 179 -7.63 11.14 13.80
C PRO A 179 -7.98 11.11 12.31
N CYS A 180 -8.93 11.95 11.89
CA CYS A 180 -9.35 12.09 10.49
C CYS A 180 -8.30 12.73 9.59
N PHE A 181 -7.28 13.35 10.18
CA PHE A 181 -6.17 13.99 9.49
C PHE A 181 -4.85 13.54 10.12
N THR A 182 -3.85 13.31 9.28
CA THR A 182 -2.47 12.98 9.69
C THR A 182 -1.52 14.12 9.34
#